data_AF-A0A929PKT3-F1
#
_entry.id   AF-A0A929PKT3-F1
#
_cell.length_a   1.000
_cell.length_b   1.000
_cell.length_c   1.000
_cell.angle_alpha   90.00
_cell.angle_beta   90.00
_cell.angle_gamma   90.00
#
_symmetry.space_group_name_H-M   'P 1'
#
loop_
_entity.id
_entity.type
_entity.pdbx_description
1 polymer ?
#
loop_
_entity_poly.entity_id
_entity_poly.type
_entity_poly.pdbx_seq_one_letter_code
_entity_poly.pdbx_strand_id
1 'polypeptide(L)'
;MSIQIREMRKLNFHNKVITPSVINRIATIIDKEADNINDSEPFLISYSIEAADDSSYESQSKEIFNAPEIMDTKMVERIHMRLQTLSGSKSIELQLLHCDQNNAGNNFMLVSGNNSVWVNGVMSRLSEIIDSSNEQPQIMHHLELLQWVVVITFNFLYFRLFFRDIEKIENGFIGLGLVFGIPLLSLYLAGLAKTHIEQLWPDVELQTGPDHLQQPQKKRRELGWIMTMIILPILLGFITDVLKNWLHLF
;
A
#
# COMPACT_ATOMS: atom_id res chain seq x y z
N MET A 1 -45.84 7.57 9.31
CA MET A 1 -44.38 7.42 9.19
C MET A 1 -43.84 8.67 8.55
N SER A 2 -43.12 9.51 9.30
CA SER A 2 -42.37 10.61 8.69
C SER A 2 -41.14 10.03 7.99
N ILE A 3 -40.84 10.54 6.80
CA ILE A 3 -39.59 10.21 6.11
C ILE A 3 -38.46 10.89 6.90
N GLN A 4 -37.63 10.10 7.58
CA GLN A 4 -36.41 10.61 8.18
C GLN A 4 -35.31 10.66 7.12
N ILE A 5 -34.82 11.86 6.81
CA ILE A 5 -33.68 12.05 5.92
C ILE A 5 -32.41 11.90 6.78
N ARG A 6 -31.49 11.03 6.34
CA ARG A 6 -30.22 10.75 7.01
C ARG A 6 -29.06 11.28 6.18
N GLU A 7 -28.15 12.03 6.80
CA GLU A 7 -26.89 12.39 6.14
C GLU A 7 -25.91 11.21 6.21
N MET A 8 -25.21 10.96 5.12
CA MET A 8 -24.18 9.93 5.03
C MET A 8 -22.95 10.53 4.36
N ARG A 9 -21.79 10.31 4.98
CA ARG A 9 -20.48 10.66 4.41
C ARG A 9 -19.60 9.44 4.37
N LYS A 10 -18.93 9.26 3.24
CA LYS A 10 -17.92 8.23 3.02
C LYS A 10 -16.61 8.91 2.68
N LEU A 11 -15.54 8.51 3.36
CA LEU A 11 -14.18 8.92 3.06
C LEU A 11 -13.36 7.66 2.76
N ASN A 12 -12.81 7.59 1.55
CA ASN A 12 -11.79 6.59 1.23
C ASN A 12 -10.42 7.21 1.53
N PHE A 13 -9.46 6.39 1.94
CA PHE A 13 -8.10 6.84 2.21
C PHE A 13 -7.09 5.84 1.63
N HIS A 14 -5.92 6.37 1.27
CA HIS A 14 -4.92 5.72 0.43
C HIS A 14 -3.52 6.06 0.92
N ASN A 15 -2.53 5.24 0.54
CA ASN A 15 -1.11 5.42 0.82
C ASN A 15 -0.80 5.67 2.31
N LYS A 16 -1.44 4.92 3.21
CA LYS A 16 -1.26 5.07 4.67
C LYS A 16 -0.63 3.84 5.30
N VAL A 17 0.20 4.09 6.31
CA VAL A 17 0.76 3.09 7.21
C VAL A 17 0.03 3.20 8.55
N ILE A 18 -0.78 2.19 8.86
CA ILE A 18 -1.60 2.17 10.06
C ILE A 18 -0.94 1.29 11.12
N THR A 19 -0.59 1.90 12.25
CA THR A 19 0.00 1.21 13.40
C THR A 19 -1.06 0.88 14.46
N PRO A 20 -0.79 -0.02 15.42
CA PRO A 20 -1.69 -0.32 16.53
C PRO A 20 -2.10 0.92 17.33
N SER A 21 -1.21 1.91 17.44
CA SER A 21 -1.52 3.19 18.10
C SER A 21 -2.61 3.98 17.39
N VAL A 22 -2.62 3.98 16.05
CA VAL A 22 -3.63 4.65 15.23
C VAL A 22 -4.97 3.92 15.36
N ILE A 23 -4.96 2.59 15.28
CA ILE A 23 -6.14 1.73 15.46
C ILE A 23 -6.80 2.01 16.81
N ASN A 24 -6.02 2.03 17.90
CA ASN A 24 -6.52 2.33 19.24
C ASN A 24 -7.10 3.73 19.39
N ARG A 25 -6.49 4.75 18.75
CA ARG A 25 -7.02 6.12 18.73
C ARG A 25 -8.37 6.18 18.04
N ILE A 26 -8.54 5.47 16.92
CA ILE A 26 -9.81 5.41 16.19
C ILE A 26 -10.87 4.69 17.03
N ALA A 27 -10.55 3.51 17.56
CA ALA A 27 -11.47 2.76 18.42
C ALA A 27 -11.93 3.58 19.63
N THR A 28 -11.03 4.39 20.21
CA THR A 28 -11.35 5.31 21.31
C THR A 28 -12.34 6.39 20.91
N ILE A 29 -12.33 6.89 19.67
CA ILE A 29 -13.37 7.81 19.19
C ILE A 29 -14.72 7.09 19.11
N ILE A 30 -14.73 5.88 18.56
CA ILE A 30 -15.97 5.09 18.41
C ILE A 30 -16.58 4.78 19.78
N ASP A 31 -15.78 4.36 20.75
CA ASP A 31 -16.24 4.16 22.14
C ASP A 31 -16.80 5.43 22.75
N LYS A 32 -16.10 6.56 22.61
CA LYS A 32 -16.59 7.85 23.13
C LYS A 32 -17.93 8.24 22.51
N GLU A 33 -18.14 7.93 21.23
CA GLU A 33 -19.43 8.16 20.58
C GLU A 33 -20.50 7.18 21.08
N ALA A 34 -20.13 5.94 21.41
CA ALA A 34 -21.01 4.96 22.03
C ALA A 34 -21.44 5.39 23.45
N ASP A 35 -20.51 5.85 24.28
CA ASP A 35 -20.78 6.38 25.63
C ASP A 35 -21.69 7.62 25.61
N ASN A 36 -21.67 8.38 24.51
CA ASN A 36 -22.53 9.55 24.31
C ASN A 36 -23.91 9.21 23.72
N ILE A 37 -24.23 7.93 23.46
CA ILE A 37 -25.58 7.50 23.10
C ILE A 37 -26.38 7.42 24.39
N ASN A 38 -27.51 8.12 24.46
CA ASN A 38 -28.38 8.11 25.64
C ASN A 38 -28.73 6.67 26.06
N ASP A 39 -28.74 6.39 27.37
CA ASP A 39 -29.08 5.07 27.94
C ASP A 39 -30.39 4.47 27.41
N SER A 40 -31.30 5.30 26.92
CA SER A 40 -32.59 4.90 26.34
C SER A 40 -32.51 4.33 24.92
N GLU A 41 -31.40 4.55 24.20
CA GLU A 41 -31.25 4.13 22.81
C GLU A 41 -30.28 2.94 22.72
N PRO A 42 -30.78 1.71 22.50
CA PRO A 42 -29.91 0.55 22.34
C PRO A 42 -29.04 0.69 21.09
N PHE A 43 -27.77 0.30 21.23
CA PHE A 43 -26.79 0.30 20.17
C PHE A 43 -26.04 -1.03 20.10
N LEU A 44 -25.44 -1.28 18.94
CA LEU A 44 -24.55 -2.39 18.67
C LEU A 44 -23.17 -1.81 18.37
N ILE A 45 -22.16 -2.31 19.07
CA ILE A 45 -20.75 -2.05 18.78
C ILE A 45 -20.08 -3.39 18.48
N SER A 46 -19.29 -3.45 17.41
CA SER A 46 -18.54 -4.64 17.02
C SER A 46 -17.18 -4.22 16.47
N TYR A 47 -16.15 -4.91 16.94
CA TYR A 47 -14.78 -4.83 16.51
C TYR A 47 -14.37 -6.21 16.02
N SER A 48 -13.94 -6.29 14.77
CA SER A 48 -13.50 -7.53 14.13
C SER A 48 -12.08 -7.39 13.60
N ILE A 49 -11.29 -8.43 13.80
CA ILE A 49 -9.91 -8.56 13.33
C ILE A 49 -9.80 -9.87 12.56
N GLU A 50 -9.35 -9.81 11.31
CA GLU A 50 -8.98 -10.98 10.52
C GLU A 50 -7.45 -10.97 10.35
N ALA A 51 -6.80 -12.07 10.73
CA ALA A 51 -5.37 -12.26 10.61
C ALA A 51 -5.02 -13.12 9.38
N ALA A 52 -3.76 -13.02 8.94
CA ALA A 52 -3.23 -13.74 7.77
C ALA A 52 -3.17 -15.26 7.92
N ASP A 53 -3.36 -15.78 9.14
CA ASP A 53 -3.42 -17.21 9.44
C ASP A 53 -4.86 -17.77 9.44
N ASP A 54 -5.77 -17.07 8.75
CA ASP A 54 -7.21 -17.35 8.68
C ASP A 54 -7.94 -17.28 10.04
N SER A 55 -7.27 -16.82 11.10
CA SER A 55 -7.94 -16.61 12.39
C SER A 55 -8.73 -15.31 12.39
N SER A 56 -9.91 -15.35 13.01
CA SER A 56 -10.82 -14.21 13.11
C SER A 56 -11.23 -14.01 14.56
N TYR A 57 -11.27 -12.76 15.01
CA TYR A 57 -11.60 -12.37 16.36
C TYR A 57 -12.67 -11.29 16.33
N GLU A 58 -13.71 -11.42 17.15
CA GLU A 58 -14.74 -10.41 17.30
C GLU A 58 -14.92 -10.04 18.78
N SER A 59 -15.13 -8.77 19.05
CA SER A 59 -15.36 -8.24 20.39
C SER A 59 -16.29 -7.03 20.34
N GLN A 60 -17.00 -6.79 21.43
CA GLN A 60 -17.77 -5.55 21.65
C GLN A 60 -16.95 -4.48 22.38
N SER A 61 -15.68 -4.77 22.70
CA SER A 61 -14.78 -3.89 23.43
C SER A 61 -13.50 -3.66 22.64
N LYS A 62 -13.02 -2.40 22.64
CA LYS A 62 -11.75 -2.02 22.01
C LYS A 62 -10.53 -2.74 22.59
N GLU A 63 -10.64 -3.38 23.75
CA GLU A 63 -9.53 -4.10 24.39
C GLU A 63 -8.98 -5.24 23.51
N ILE A 64 -9.73 -5.69 22.50
CA ILE A 64 -9.24 -6.60 21.46
C ILE A 64 -7.97 -6.06 20.75
N PHE A 65 -7.84 -4.73 20.62
CA PHE A 65 -6.67 -4.08 20.02
C PHE A 65 -5.50 -3.86 21.00
N ASN A 66 -5.70 -4.19 22.29
CA ASN A 66 -4.66 -4.18 23.31
C ASN A 66 -4.19 -5.60 23.66
N ALA A 67 -4.84 -6.63 23.12
CA ALA A 67 -4.47 -8.02 23.35
C ALA A 67 -3.15 -8.35 22.62
N PRO A 68 -2.03 -8.57 23.34
CA PRO A 68 -0.74 -8.83 22.71
C PRO A 68 -0.75 -10.13 21.90
N GLU A 69 -1.58 -11.10 22.31
CA GLU A 69 -1.79 -12.38 21.62
C GLU A 69 -2.40 -12.24 20.21
N ILE A 70 -2.94 -11.07 19.87
CA ILE A 70 -3.51 -10.77 18.55
C ILE A 70 -2.63 -9.76 17.83
N MET A 71 -2.39 -8.59 18.45
CA MET A 71 -1.75 -7.46 17.78
C MET A 71 -0.24 -7.57 17.65
N ASP A 72 0.44 -8.28 18.57
CA ASP A 72 1.91 -8.36 18.60
C ASP A 72 2.44 -9.67 18.01
N THR A 73 1.61 -10.72 17.95
CA THR A 73 2.01 -12.05 17.48
C THR A 73 1.55 -12.33 16.05
N LYS A 74 0.44 -11.73 15.59
CA LYS A 74 -0.17 -12.03 14.29
C LYS A 74 -0.10 -10.84 13.33
N MET A 75 0.07 -11.17 12.05
CA MET A 75 -0.10 -10.21 10.97
C MET A 75 -1.60 -10.04 10.69
N VAL A 76 -2.13 -8.84 10.91
CA VAL A 76 -3.53 -8.51 10.69
C VAL A 76 -3.72 -8.08 9.24
N GLU A 77 -4.70 -8.67 8.57
CA GLU A 77 -5.07 -8.34 7.19
C GLU A 77 -6.27 -7.40 7.14
N ARG A 78 -7.23 -7.57 8.05
CA ARG A 78 -8.44 -6.74 8.09
C ARG A 78 -8.79 -6.33 9.49
N ILE A 79 -9.20 -5.07 9.63
CA ILE A 79 -9.86 -4.55 10.82
C ILE A 79 -11.18 -3.93 10.38
N HIS A 80 -12.27 -4.37 10.99
CA HIS A 80 -13.58 -3.79 10.82
C HIS A 80 -14.08 -3.27 12.16
N MET A 81 -14.53 -2.02 12.19
CA MET A 81 -15.13 -1.40 13.36
C MET A 81 -16.50 -0.88 13.00
N ARG A 82 -17.50 -1.20 13.81
CA ARG A 82 -18.88 -0.78 13.56
C ARG A 82 -19.54 -0.34 14.86
N LEU A 83 -20.18 0.82 14.81
CA LEU A 83 -21.12 1.31 15.80
C LEU A 83 -22.43 1.60 15.08
N GLN A 84 -23.55 1.09 15.59
CA GLN A 84 -24.87 1.35 15.01
C GLN A 84 -25.94 1.35 16.09
N THR A 85 -26.72 2.44 16.17
CA THR A 85 -27.95 2.48 16.97
C THR A 85 -29.05 1.61 16.35
N LEU A 86 -29.88 0.94 17.15
CA LEU A 86 -31.00 0.13 16.62
C LEU A 86 -32.03 0.95 15.85
N SER A 87 -32.20 2.24 16.19
CA SER A 87 -33.06 3.16 15.46
C SER A 87 -32.49 3.56 14.07
N GLY A 88 -31.20 3.32 13.84
CA GLY A 88 -30.47 3.81 12.67
C GLY A 88 -30.13 5.31 12.69
N SER A 89 -30.31 5.99 13.84
CA SER A 89 -30.07 7.43 14.03
C SER A 89 -28.59 7.81 13.94
N LYS A 90 -27.69 6.89 14.32
CA LYS A 90 -26.23 7.03 14.25
C LYS A 90 -25.61 5.71 13.79
N SER A 91 -24.66 5.81 12.87
CA SER A 91 -23.84 4.69 12.41
C SER A 91 -22.44 5.17 12.06
N ILE A 92 -21.44 4.44 12.52
CA ILE A 92 -20.05 4.57 12.13
C ILE A 92 -19.60 3.20 11.65
N GLU A 93 -18.99 3.14 10.49
CA GLU A 93 -18.39 1.95 9.93
C GLU A 93 -17.00 2.29 9.41
N LEU A 94 -16.01 1.48 9.76
CA LEU A 94 -14.65 1.67 9.34
C LEU A 94 -14.06 0.33 8.95
N GLN A 95 -13.45 0.30 7.77
CA GLN A 95 -12.77 -0.87 7.25
C GLN A 95 -11.34 -0.49 6.91
N LEU A 96 -10.40 -1.16 7.55
CA LEU A 96 -8.99 -1.16 7.20
C LEU A 96 -8.67 -2.52 6.62
N LEU A 97 -8.17 -2.56 5.40
CA LEU A 97 -7.74 -3.75 4.70
C LEU A 97 -6.31 -3.55 4.24
N HIS A 98 -5.43 -4.47 4.63
CA HIS A 98 -4.12 -4.62 4.03
C HIS A 98 -4.31 -5.08 2.58
N CYS A 99 -4.27 -4.15 1.63
CA CYS A 99 -4.48 -4.48 0.23
C CYS A 99 -3.56 -3.73 -0.72
N ASP A 100 -3.25 -4.40 -1.83
CA ASP A 100 -2.55 -3.84 -2.97
C ASP A 100 -3.32 -2.66 -3.59
N GLN A 101 -2.61 -1.81 -4.32
CA GLN A 101 -3.11 -0.54 -4.89
C GLN A 101 -4.36 -0.65 -5.77
N ASN A 102 -4.65 -1.82 -6.33
CA ASN A 102 -5.82 -2.04 -7.18
C ASN A 102 -7.15 -2.09 -6.41
N ASN A 103 -7.13 -2.12 -5.08
CA ASN A 103 -8.30 -2.29 -4.22
C ASN A 103 -8.61 -1.06 -3.33
N ALA A 104 -8.25 0.13 -3.81
CA ALA A 104 -8.46 1.43 -3.17
C ALA A 104 -9.86 1.62 -2.54
N GLY A 105 -10.93 1.05 -3.11
CA GLY A 105 -12.29 1.21 -2.59
C GLY A 105 -12.62 0.47 -1.28
N ASN A 106 -11.75 -0.45 -0.84
CA ASN A 106 -12.00 -1.32 0.31
C ASN A 106 -11.61 -0.69 1.66
N ASN A 107 -10.78 0.35 1.62
CA ASN A 107 -10.39 1.12 2.79
C ASN A 107 -11.26 2.36 2.90
N PHE A 108 -12.16 2.39 3.88
CA PHE A 108 -13.09 3.50 4.02
C PHE A 108 -13.54 3.73 5.46
N MET A 109 -14.01 4.94 5.68
CA MET A 109 -14.79 5.33 6.85
C MET A 109 -16.13 5.85 6.36
N LEU A 110 -17.21 5.35 6.95
CA LEU A 110 -18.57 5.74 6.65
C LEU A 110 -19.25 6.18 7.93
N VAL A 111 -19.73 7.42 7.95
CA VAL A 111 -20.46 8.00 9.07
C VAL A 111 -21.82 8.41 8.56
N SER A 112 -22.88 7.96 9.22
CA SER A 112 -24.25 8.37 8.87
C SER A 112 -25.10 8.62 10.09
N GLY A 113 -25.97 9.62 10.01
CA GLY A 113 -26.89 9.94 11.10
C GLY A 113 -27.86 11.07 10.78
N ASN A 114 -28.80 11.29 11.71
CA ASN A 114 -29.88 12.27 11.55
C ASN A 114 -29.43 13.72 11.81
N ASN A 115 -28.26 13.92 12.44
CA ASN A 115 -27.69 15.23 12.75
C ASN A 115 -26.42 15.47 11.93
N SER A 116 -26.48 16.41 11.00
CA SER A 116 -25.37 16.80 10.12
C SER A 116 -24.13 17.28 10.87
N VAL A 117 -24.32 18.04 11.96
CA VAL A 117 -23.23 18.54 12.80
C VAL A 117 -22.47 17.39 13.44
N TRP A 118 -23.19 16.37 13.91
CA TRP A 118 -22.58 15.17 14.48
C TRP A 118 -21.80 14.37 13.43
N VAL A 119 -22.40 14.13 12.24
CA VAL A 119 -21.74 13.42 11.13
C VAL A 119 -20.43 14.11 10.76
N ASN A 120 -20.45 15.44 10.64
CA ASN A 120 -19.26 16.24 10.31
C ASN A 120 -18.20 16.21 11.41
N GLY A 121 -18.61 16.34 12.68
CA GLY A 121 -17.68 16.31 13.81
C GLY A 121 -16.96 14.96 13.93
N VAL A 122 -17.71 13.86 13.82
CA VAL A 122 -17.12 12.51 13.86
C VAL A 122 -16.21 12.27 12.66
N MET A 123 -16.66 12.58 11.44
CA MET A 123 -15.86 12.40 10.24
C MET A 123 -14.56 13.21 10.29
N SER A 124 -14.61 14.47 10.75
CA SER A 124 -13.42 15.31 10.87
C SER A 124 -12.38 14.73 11.83
N ARG A 125 -12.81 14.25 13.00
CA ARG A 125 -11.88 13.69 13.99
C ARG A 125 -11.27 12.36 13.54
N LEU A 126 -12.06 11.54 12.85
CA LEU A 126 -11.56 10.29 12.25
C LEU A 126 -10.57 10.58 11.11
N SER A 127 -10.88 11.53 10.21
CA SER A 127 -9.98 11.96 9.15
C SER A 127 -8.67 12.47 9.72
N GLU A 128 -8.70 13.33 10.75
CA GLU A 128 -7.49 13.86 11.39
C GLU A 128 -6.57 12.74 11.93
N ILE A 129 -7.13 11.67 12.50
CA ILE A 129 -6.33 10.52 12.96
C ILE A 129 -5.68 9.78 11.77
N ILE A 130 -6.43 9.54 10.70
CA ILE A 130 -5.91 8.86 9.50
C ILE A 130 -4.89 9.73 8.77
N ASP A 131 -5.15 11.03 8.65
CA ASP A 131 -4.27 11.97 7.96
C ASP A 131 -2.96 12.18 8.72
N SER A 132 -3.01 12.13 10.06
CA SER A 132 -1.81 12.15 10.92
C SER A 132 -1.03 10.83 10.97
N SER A 133 -1.52 9.77 10.33
CA SER A 133 -0.75 8.52 10.18
C SER A 133 0.37 8.67 9.16
N ASN A 134 1.39 7.82 9.28
CA ASN A 134 2.55 7.85 8.40
C ASN A 134 2.12 7.57 6.94
N GLU A 135 2.66 8.33 6.01
CA GLU A 135 2.45 8.08 4.58
C GLU A 135 3.35 6.94 4.09
N GLN A 136 2.84 6.15 3.15
CA GLN A 136 3.68 5.24 2.39
C GLN A 136 4.75 6.05 1.65
N PRO A 137 6.02 5.62 1.64
CA PRO A 137 7.06 6.33 0.91
C PRO A 137 6.68 6.38 -0.57
N GLN A 138 6.71 7.58 -1.16
CA GLN A 138 6.44 7.82 -2.58
C GLN A 138 7.53 7.27 -3.52
N ILE A 139 8.33 6.32 -3.04
CA ILE A 139 9.44 5.71 -3.78
C ILE A 139 8.95 4.98 -5.04
N MET A 140 7.68 4.55 -5.08
CA MET A 140 7.08 3.96 -6.28
C MET A 140 7.23 4.84 -7.51
N HIS A 141 6.99 6.14 -7.39
CA HIS A 141 7.10 7.04 -8.55
C HIS A 141 8.55 7.13 -9.05
N HIS A 142 9.52 7.15 -8.12
CA HIS A 142 10.93 7.15 -8.47
C HIS A 142 11.41 5.81 -9.02
N LEU A 143 10.83 4.68 -8.57
CA LEU A 143 11.16 3.35 -9.06
C LEU A 143 10.70 3.14 -10.50
N GLU A 144 9.55 3.70 -10.89
CA GLU A 144 9.09 3.65 -12.29
C GLU A 144 10.07 4.37 -13.22
N LEU A 145 10.52 5.58 -12.86
CA LEU A 145 11.53 6.29 -13.63
C LEU A 145 12.85 5.51 -13.66
N LEU A 146 13.27 4.98 -12.52
CA LEU A 146 14.51 4.20 -12.42
C LEU A 146 14.46 2.94 -13.29
N GLN A 147 13.32 2.26 -13.36
CA GLN A 147 13.11 1.12 -14.24
C GLN A 147 13.35 1.48 -15.71
N TRP A 148 12.79 2.61 -16.18
CA TRP A 148 13.04 3.09 -17.54
C TRP A 148 14.52 3.39 -17.78
N VAL A 149 15.18 4.05 -16.83
CA VAL A 149 16.62 4.34 -16.91
C VAL A 149 17.42 3.04 -17.02
N VAL A 150 17.10 2.02 -16.22
CA VAL A 150 17.78 0.71 -16.25
C VAL A 150 17.56 0.02 -17.58
N VAL A 151 16.32 -0.03 -18.10
CA VAL A 151 16.01 -0.66 -19.38
C VAL A 151 16.73 0.04 -20.54
N ILE A 152 16.71 1.37 -20.58
CA ILE A 152 17.41 2.14 -21.62
C ILE A 152 18.92 1.90 -21.53
N THR A 153 19.49 1.98 -20.31
CA THR A 153 20.92 1.77 -20.08
C THR A 153 21.34 0.35 -20.51
N PHE A 154 20.55 -0.65 -20.12
CA PHE A 154 20.78 -2.04 -20.50
C PHE A 154 20.78 -2.22 -22.03
N ASN A 155 19.76 -1.71 -22.72
CA ASN A 155 19.67 -1.82 -24.18
C ASN A 155 20.81 -1.10 -24.90
N PHE A 156 21.16 0.10 -24.42
CA PHE A 156 22.29 0.85 -24.95
C PHE A 156 23.61 0.06 -24.81
N LEU A 157 23.88 -0.49 -23.63
CA LEU A 157 25.08 -1.30 -23.38
C LEU A 157 25.07 -2.59 -24.20
N TYR A 158 23.93 -3.27 -24.30
CA TYR A 158 23.75 -4.46 -25.12
C TYR A 158 24.11 -4.19 -26.59
N PHE A 159 23.52 -3.15 -27.20
CA PHE A 159 23.87 -2.80 -28.58
C PHE A 159 25.34 -2.40 -28.71
N ARG A 160 25.85 -1.57 -27.81
CA ARG A 160 27.27 -1.18 -27.86
C ARG A 160 28.22 -2.37 -27.85
N LEU A 161 27.95 -3.38 -27.01
CA LEU A 161 28.82 -4.55 -26.86
C LEU A 161 28.65 -5.55 -28.01
N PHE A 162 27.42 -5.82 -28.44
CA PHE A 162 27.11 -6.94 -29.34
C PHE A 162 26.82 -6.54 -30.78
N PHE A 163 26.66 -5.25 -31.11
CA PHE A 163 26.28 -4.83 -32.47
C PHE A 163 27.25 -5.34 -33.55
N ARG A 164 28.56 -5.30 -33.28
CA ARG A 164 29.60 -5.79 -34.21
C ARG A 164 29.52 -7.29 -34.47
N ASP A 165 29.09 -8.06 -33.48
CA ASP A 165 28.97 -9.50 -33.61
C ASP A 165 27.64 -9.87 -34.28
N ILE A 166 26.58 -9.10 -34.00
CA ILE A 166 25.28 -9.23 -34.66
C ILE A 166 25.39 -8.99 -36.17
N GLU A 167 26.18 -7.99 -36.61
CA GLU A 167 26.40 -7.68 -38.03
C GLU A 167 27.05 -8.85 -38.81
N LYS A 168 27.81 -9.71 -38.12
CA LYS A 168 28.49 -10.86 -38.74
C LYS A 168 27.59 -12.10 -38.90
N ILE A 169 26.36 -12.07 -38.38
CA ILE A 169 25.45 -13.21 -38.44
C ILE A 169 24.85 -13.31 -39.85
N GLU A 170 25.22 -14.35 -40.60
CA GLU A 170 24.74 -14.56 -41.97
C GLU A 170 23.22 -14.81 -42.06
N ASN A 171 22.63 -15.37 -41.00
CA ASN A 171 21.19 -15.60 -40.94
C ASN A 171 20.44 -14.33 -40.52
N GLY A 172 19.91 -13.60 -41.51
CA GLY A 172 19.18 -12.35 -41.29
C GLY A 172 18.00 -12.46 -40.33
N PHE A 173 17.34 -13.62 -40.22
CA PHE A 173 16.25 -13.81 -39.26
C PHE A 173 16.74 -13.85 -37.81
N ILE A 174 17.87 -14.53 -37.56
CA ILE A 174 18.49 -14.57 -36.23
C ILE A 174 19.01 -13.19 -35.86
N GLY A 175 19.68 -12.50 -36.78
CA GLY A 175 20.15 -11.13 -36.57
C GLY A 175 19.01 -10.18 -36.21
N LEU A 176 17.91 -10.21 -36.96
CA LEU A 176 16.72 -9.41 -36.69
C LEU A 176 16.11 -9.75 -35.31
N GLY A 177 16.04 -11.04 -34.96
CA GLY A 177 15.59 -11.51 -33.65
C GLY A 177 16.45 -10.98 -32.50
N LEU A 178 17.77 -10.88 -32.65
CA LEU A 178 18.65 -10.31 -31.63
C LEU A 178 18.57 -8.78 -31.52
N VAL A 179 18.36 -8.09 -32.64
CA VAL A 179 18.19 -6.63 -32.66
C VAL A 179 16.88 -6.22 -32.00
N PHE A 180 15.76 -6.85 -32.34
CA PHE A 180 14.45 -6.42 -31.82
C PHE A 180 13.97 -7.27 -30.63
N GLY A 181 14.26 -8.56 -30.63
CA GLY A 181 13.77 -9.49 -29.61
C GLY A 181 14.33 -9.23 -28.23
N ILE A 182 15.63 -8.91 -28.10
CA ILE A 182 16.23 -8.62 -26.79
C ILE A 182 15.68 -7.32 -26.17
N PRO A 183 15.57 -6.19 -26.90
CA PRO A 183 14.90 -5.01 -26.36
C PRO A 183 13.45 -5.25 -25.97
N LEU A 184 12.67 -5.93 -26.80
CA LEU A 184 11.27 -6.27 -26.48
C LEU A 184 11.19 -7.18 -25.25
N LEU A 185 12.07 -8.16 -25.14
CA LEU A 185 12.15 -9.03 -23.96
C LEU A 185 12.51 -8.23 -22.70
N SER A 186 13.46 -7.29 -22.79
CA SER A 186 13.84 -6.45 -21.65
C SER A 186 12.69 -5.57 -21.17
N LEU A 187 11.90 -5.00 -22.09
CA LEU A 187 10.69 -4.23 -21.76
C LEU A 187 9.62 -5.11 -21.11
N TYR A 188 9.41 -6.31 -21.66
CA TYR A 188 8.47 -7.28 -21.10
C TYR A 188 8.85 -7.68 -19.67
N LEU A 189 10.12 -8.04 -19.44
CA LEU A 189 10.63 -8.39 -18.11
C LEU A 189 10.53 -7.21 -17.14
N ALA A 190 10.78 -5.98 -17.60
CA ALA A 190 10.60 -4.80 -16.79
C ALA A 190 9.13 -4.61 -16.38
N GLY A 191 8.18 -4.85 -17.29
CA GLY A 191 6.75 -4.86 -16.97
C GLY A 191 6.38 -5.88 -15.89
N LEU A 192 6.92 -7.10 -15.97
CA LEU A 192 6.74 -8.12 -14.93
C LEU A 192 7.39 -7.73 -13.58
N ALA A 193 8.55 -7.08 -13.62
CA ALA A 193 9.21 -6.59 -12.43
C ALA A 193 8.38 -5.48 -11.75
N LYS A 194 7.79 -4.57 -12.54
CA LYS A 194 6.93 -3.48 -12.05
C LYS A 194 5.77 -4.03 -11.21
N THR A 195 5.01 -4.97 -11.76
CA THR A 195 3.84 -5.53 -11.05
C THR A 195 4.25 -6.22 -9.74
N HIS A 196 5.41 -6.89 -9.72
CA HIS A 196 5.91 -7.52 -8.50
C HIS A 196 6.42 -6.50 -7.46
N ILE A 197 7.02 -5.40 -7.92
CA ILE A 197 7.47 -4.30 -7.05
C ILE A 197 6.26 -3.57 -6.44
N GLU A 198 5.20 -3.33 -7.20
CA GLU A 198 3.98 -2.67 -6.72
C GLU A 198 3.31 -3.46 -5.59
N GLN A 199 3.31 -4.80 -5.65
CA GLN A 199 2.82 -5.67 -4.57
C GLN A 199 3.59 -5.50 -3.25
N LEU A 200 4.82 -4.98 -3.30
CA LEU A 200 5.59 -4.73 -2.07
C LEU A 200 5.14 -3.46 -1.34
N TRP A 201 4.40 -2.56 -1.99
CA TRP A 201 3.88 -1.32 -1.40
C TRP A 201 2.35 -1.26 -1.51
N PRO A 202 1.63 -1.95 -0.60
CA PRO A 202 0.18 -1.87 -0.53
C PRO A 202 -0.29 -0.44 -0.27
N ASP A 203 -1.52 -0.15 -0.67
CA ASP A 203 -2.14 1.16 -0.52
C ASP A 203 -2.32 1.51 0.96
N VAL A 204 -2.82 0.56 1.74
CA VAL A 204 -2.89 0.65 3.19
C VAL A 204 -2.11 -0.51 3.79
N GLU A 205 -1.10 -0.20 4.59
CA GLU A 205 -0.29 -1.20 5.29
C GLU A 205 -0.65 -1.21 6.76
N LEU A 206 -1.20 -2.32 7.23
CA LEU A 206 -1.35 -2.61 8.65
C LEU A 206 -0.02 -3.12 9.21
N GLN A 207 0.63 -2.34 10.08
CA GLN A 207 1.88 -2.72 10.74
C GLN A 207 1.60 -3.36 12.10
N THR A 208 1.12 -4.61 12.08
CA THR A 208 0.91 -5.41 13.28
C THR A 208 1.81 -6.65 13.26
N GLY A 209 1.89 -7.34 14.39
CA GLY A 209 2.69 -8.54 14.55
C GLY A 209 4.19 -8.24 14.62
N PRO A 210 5.01 -9.29 14.74
CA PRO A 210 6.44 -9.16 14.84
C PRO A 210 7.06 -8.86 13.46
N ASP A 211 8.14 -8.08 13.43
CA ASP A 211 8.79 -7.59 12.20
C ASP A 211 9.14 -8.70 11.19
N HIS A 212 9.44 -9.91 11.66
CA HIS A 212 9.79 -11.03 10.79
C HIS A 212 8.60 -11.60 10.00
N LEU A 213 7.37 -11.37 10.45
CA LEU A 213 6.15 -11.73 9.71
C LEU A 213 5.72 -10.66 8.71
N GLN A 214 6.24 -9.43 8.83
CA GLN A 214 5.97 -8.32 7.90
C GLN A 214 6.76 -8.50 6.60
N GLN A 215 6.34 -9.49 5.79
CA GLN A 215 6.98 -9.85 4.53
C GLN A 215 7.25 -8.66 3.59
N PRO A 216 6.32 -7.69 3.42
CA PRO A 216 6.57 -6.54 2.55
C PRO A 216 7.83 -5.78 2.95
N GLN A 217 8.04 -5.50 4.23
CA GLN A 217 9.21 -4.75 4.69
C GLN A 217 10.52 -5.51 4.46
N LYS A 218 10.53 -6.81 4.75
CA LYS A 218 11.70 -7.66 4.47
C LYS A 218 12.05 -7.65 2.98
N LYS A 219 11.05 -7.85 2.12
CA LYS A 219 11.22 -7.84 0.66
C LYS A 219 11.66 -6.47 0.13
N ARG A 220 11.14 -5.36 0.66
CA ARG A 220 11.61 -4.00 0.33
C ARG A 220 13.10 -3.81 0.67
N ARG A 221 13.54 -4.32 1.82
CA ARG A 221 14.95 -4.26 2.22
C ARG A 221 15.84 -5.08 1.30
N GLU A 222 15.42 -6.31 0.98
CA GLU A 222 16.12 -7.20 0.04
C GLU A 222 16.19 -6.58 -1.36
N LEU A 223 15.09 -5.98 -1.84
CA LEU A 223 15.06 -5.24 -3.09
C LEU A 223 16.08 -4.09 -3.07
N GLY A 224 16.13 -3.31 -1.99
CA GLY A 224 17.13 -2.24 -1.84
C GLY A 224 18.57 -2.75 -2.00
N TRP A 225 18.88 -3.92 -1.44
CA TRP A 225 20.18 -4.57 -1.63
C TRP A 225 20.43 -5.00 -3.07
N ILE A 226 19.46 -5.65 -3.72
CA ILE A 226 19.55 -6.07 -5.12
C ILE A 226 19.77 -4.86 -6.03
N MET A 227 18.99 -3.80 -5.84
CA MET A 227 19.11 -2.55 -6.59
C MET A 227 20.51 -1.95 -6.40
N THR A 228 21.03 -1.93 -5.18
CA THR A 228 22.37 -1.40 -4.89
C THR A 228 23.49 -2.27 -5.50
N MET A 229 23.37 -3.59 -5.47
CA MET A 229 24.41 -4.50 -5.99
C MET A 229 24.43 -4.58 -7.52
N ILE A 230 23.28 -4.45 -8.19
CA ILE A 230 23.17 -4.63 -9.63
C ILE A 230 23.17 -3.28 -10.36
N ILE A 231 22.31 -2.35 -9.95
CA ILE A 231 22.08 -1.12 -10.71
C ILE A 231 23.21 -0.13 -10.50
N LEU A 232 23.74 -0.01 -9.28
CA LEU A 232 24.81 0.95 -9.00
C LEU A 232 26.06 0.68 -9.84
N PRO A 233 26.60 -0.56 -9.96
CA PRO A 233 27.74 -0.82 -10.84
C PRO A 233 27.44 -0.55 -12.32
N ILE A 234 26.23 -0.86 -12.80
CA ILE A 234 25.83 -0.58 -14.19
C ILE A 234 25.81 0.92 -14.46
N LEU A 235 25.21 1.71 -13.56
CA LEU A 235 25.17 3.17 -13.67
C LEU A 235 26.57 3.78 -13.59
N LEU A 236 27.42 3.31 -12.67
CA LEU A 236 28.80 3.77 -12.57
C LEU A 236 29.59 3.46 -13.85
N GLY A 237 29.46 2.24 -14.38
CA GLY A 237 30.05 1.86 -15.66
C GLY A 237 29.61 2.79 -16.80
N PHE A 238 28.31 3.02 -16.92
CA PHE A 238 27.74 3.93 -17.92
C PHE A 238 28.27 5.37 -17.77
N ILE A 239 28.32 5.92 -16.55
CA ILE A 239 28.84 7.26 -16.29
C ILE A 239 30.32 7.35 -16.69
N THR A 240 31.14 6.36 -16.30
CA THR A 240 32.57 6.35 -16.66
C THR A 240 32.79 6.34 -18.18
N ASP A 241 31.95 5.59 -18.89
CA ASP A 241 31.98 5.52 -20.35
C ASP A 241 31.59 6.86 -21.01
N VAL A 242 30.52 7.49 -20.52
CA VAL A 242 30.08 8.81 -21.03
C VAL A 242 31.16 9.86 -20.80
N LEU A 243 31.74 9.90 -19.59
CA LEU A 243 32.82 10.84 -19.26
C LEU A 243 34.05 10.61 -20.13
N LYS A 244 34.45 9.35 -20.35
CA LYS A 244 35.59 9.01 -21.20
C LYS A 244 35.40 9.49 -22.64
N ASN A 245 34.22 9.27 -23.20
CA ASN A 245 33.88 9.71 -24.56
C ASN A 245 33.81 11.24 -24.67
N TRP A 246 33.24 11.92 -23.67
CA TRP A 246 33.09 13.37 -23.69
C TRP A 246 34.41 14.12 -23.50
N LEU A 247 35.29 13.62 -22.64
CA LEU A 247 36.60 14.23 -22.38
C LEU A 247 37.66 13.85 -23.42
N HIS A 248 37.32 13.07 -24.45
CA HIS A 248 38.27 12.53 -25.44
C HIS A 248 39.50 11.88 -24.78
N LEU A 249 39.30 11.17 -23.66
CA LEU A 249 40.43 10.70 -22.86
C LEU A 249 41.22 9.55 -23.51
N PHE A 250 40.81 9.01 -24.66
CA PHE A 250 41.60 8.18 -25.59
C PHE A 250 40.96 8.25 -26.99
#